data_AF-A0A3D1B796-F1
#
_entry.id   AF-A0A3D1B796-F1
#
_cell.length_a   1.000
_cell.length_b   1.000
_cell.length_c   1.000
_cell.angle_alpha   90.00
_cell.angle_beta   90.00
_cell.angle_gamma   90.00
#
_symmetry.space_group_name_H-M   'P 1'
#
loop_
_entity.id
_entity.type
_entity.pdbx_description
1 polymer ?
#
loop_
_entity_poly.entity_id
_entity_poly.type
_entity_poly.pdbx_seq_one_letter_code
_entity_poly.pdbx_strand_id
1 'polypeptide(L)' 'MRILLVEDHPQLAESVAQALRAAGWTVD' A
#
# COMPACT_ATOMS: atom_id res chain seq x y z
N MET A 1 -10.82 4.80 -5.03
CA MET A 1 -10.22 3.60 -5.67
C MET A 1 -9.53 2.83 -4.57
N ARG A 2 -9.81 1.53 -4.43
CA ARG A 2 -9.33 0.69 -3.32
C ARG A 2 -8.36 -0.34 -3.89
N ILE A 3 -7.19 -0.48 -3.29
CA ILE A 3 -6.09 -1.33 -3.78
C ILE A 3 -5.84 -2.40 -2.71
N LEU A 4 -5.86 -3.67 -3.11
CA LEU A 4 -5.41 -4.77 -2.25
C LEU A 4 -3.91 -4.96 -2.48
N LEU A 5 -3.11 -4.74 -1.45
CA LEU A 5 -1.66 -4.91 -1.53
C LEU A 5 -1.27 -6.26 -0.92
N VAL A 6 -0.94 -7.22 -1.78
CA VAL A 6 -0.42 -8.52 -1.35
C VAL A 6 1.08 -8.52 -1.56
N GLU A 7 1.83 -8.41 -0.46
CA GLU A 7 3.28 -8.55 -0.45
C GLU A 7 3.76 -9.52 0.64
N ASP A 8 4.75 -10.33 0.31
CA ASP A 8 5.40 -11.30 1.20
C ASP A 8 6.43 -10.62 2.12
N HIS A 9 6.87 -9.41 1.75
CA HIS A 9 7.85 -8.63 2.49
C HIS A 9 7.17 -7.45 3.22
N PRO A 10 7.10 -7.46 4.57
CA PRO A 10 6.36 -6.45 5.33
C PRO A 10 6.89 -5.03 5.15
N GLN A 11 8.21 -4.85 5.01
CA GLN A 11 8.83 -3.52 4.79
C GLN A 11 8.47 -2.92 3.43
N LEU A 12 8.37 -3.77 2.40
CA LEU A 12 7.98 -3.32 1.07
C LEU A 12 6.49 -3.00 1.05
N ALA A 13 5.67 -3.84 1.71
CA ALA A 13 4.24 -3.61 1.86
C ALA A 13 3.93 -2.27 2.55
N GLU A 14 4.62 -1.93 3.64
CA GLU A 14 4.46 -0.63 4.30
C GLU A 14 4.88 0.54 3.41
N SER A 15 6.03 0.43 2.74
CA SER A 15 6.55 1.49 1.87
C SER A 15 5.59 1.79 0.72
N VAL A 16 5.03 0.76 0.10
CA VAL A 16 4.05 0.87 -0.98
C VAL A 16 2.71 1.37 -0.44
N ALA A 17 2.22 0.83 0.67
CA ALA A 17 0.98 1.30 1.29
C ALA A 17 1.05 2.78 1.68
N GLN A 18 2.20 3.24 2.16
CA GLN A 18 2.43 4.64 2.54
C GLN A 18 2.46 5.55 1.31
N ALA A 19 3.12 5.13 0.22
CA ALA A 19 3.13 5.87 -1.05
C ALA A 19 1.73 5.97 -1.67
N LEU A 20 0.98 4.87 -1.67
CA LEU A 20 -0.38 4.81 -2.21
C LEU A 20 -1.36 5.65 -1.35
N ARG A 21 -1.20 5.65 -0.02
CA ARG A 21 -1.97 6.54 0.87
C ARG A 21 -1.62 8.01 0.62
N ALA A 22 -0.35 8.35 0.40
CA ALA A 22 0.06 9.71 0.05
C ALA A 22 -0.52 10.18 -1.30
N ALA A 23 -0.74 9.26 -2.24
CA ALA A 23 -1.43 9.50 -3.49
C ALA A 23 -2.97 9.62 -3.36
N GLY A 24 -3.51 9.50 -2.14
CA GLY A 24 -4.94 9.59 -1.86
C GLY A 24 -5.72 8.30 -2.17
N TRP A 25 -5.02 7.18 -2.35
CA TRP A 25 -5.64 5.86 -2.56
C TRP A 25 -5.71 5.08 -1.25
N THR A 26 -6.79 4.33 -1.10
CA THR A 26 -7.02 3.51 0.09
C THR A 26 -6.44 2.12 -0.18
N VAL A 27 -5.50 1.69 0.66
CA VAL A 27 -4.85 0.38 0.57
C VAL A 27 -5.34 -0.51 1.69
N ASP A 28 -5.82 -1.69 1.31
CA ASP A 28 -6.22 -2.81 2.18
C ASP A 28 -5.31 -4.02 1.99
#